data_AF-A0A7C5I466-F1
#
_entry.id   AF-A0A7C5I466-F1
#
_cell.length_a   1.000
_cell.length_b   1.000
_cell.length_c   1.000
_cell.angle_alpha   90.00
_cell.angle_beta   90.00
_cell.angle_gamma   90.00
#
_symmetry.space_group_name_H-M   'P 1'
#
loop_
_entity.id
_entity.type
_entity.pdbx_description
1 polymer ?
#
loop_
_entity_poly.entity_id
_entity_poly.type
_entity_poly.pdbx_seq_one_letter_code
_entity_poly.pdbx_strand_id
1 'polypeptide(L)'
;MTKKILILLSLFIFFISCAVIKRGLEETGMKNKVIKSTKSAYFAAGCFWGVEHKFSQVKGVLSTEVGYSGGTTDNPSYVQVCSGDTGHAETTKIVYDPSVIDYEELLEKFFSFHDPTQLNRQGPDVGTQYRSVVFYVDENQKRIAEEK
;
A
#
# COMPACT_ATOMS: atom_id res chain seq x y z
N MET A 1 -66.98 2.87 -23.06
CA MET A 1 -66.55 3.28 -21.71
C MET A 1 -65.44 2.38 -21.13
N THR A 2 -65.35 1.12 -21.55
CA THR A 2 -64.42 0.10 -21.01
C THR A 2 -62.94 0.26 -21.40
N LYS A 3 -62.64 0.76 -22.61
CA LYS A 3 -61.24 0.94 -23.08
C LYS A 3 -60.46 2.05 -22.35
N LYS A 4 -61.12 3.13 -21.91
CA LYS A 4 -60.47 4.22 -21.14
C LYS A 4 -60.06 3.78 -19.73
N ILE A 5 -60.87 2.94 -19.10
CA ILE A 5 -60.60 2.35 -17.77
C ILE A 5 -59.41 1.39 -17.85
N LEU A 6 -59.31 0.60 -18.92
CA LEU A 6 -58.21 -0.35 -19.11
C LEU A 6 -56.84 0.34 -19.29
N ILE A 7 -56.80 1.49 -19.99
CA ILE A 7 -55.57 2.29 -20.17
C ILE A 7 -55.14 2.98 -18.86
N LEU A 8 -56.10 3.45 -18.07
CA LEU A 8 -55.84 4.05 -16.74
C LEU A 8 -55.30 3.01 -15.75
N LEU A 9 -55.85 1.78 -15.76
CA LEU A 9 -55.34 0.67 -14.95
C LEU A 9 -53.93 0.23 -15.37
N SER A 10 -53.63 0.17 -16.67
CA SER A 10 -52.28 -0.20 -17.14
C SER A 10 -51.22 0.86 -16.83
N LEU A 11 -51.57 2.15 -16.90
CA LEU A 11 -50.68 3.24 -16.52
C LEU A 11 -50.40 3.25 -15.01
N PHE A 12 -51.42 2.97 -14.19
CA PHE A 12 -51.26 2.92 -12.73
C PHE A 12 -50.37 1.75 -12.29
N ILE A 13 -50.51 0.58 -12.91
CA ILE A 13 -49.65 -0.58 -12.67
C ILE A 13 -48.19 -0.29 -13.10
N PHE A 14 -47.99 0.45 -14.19
CA PHE A 14 -46.66 0.85 -14.65
C PHE A 14 -46.00 1.84 -13.67
N PHE A 15 -46.76 2.80 -13.14
CA PHE A 15 -46.28 3.74 -12.12
C PHE A 15 -45.93 3.05 -10.79
N ILE A 16 -46.73 2.07 -10.36
CA ILE A 16 -46.44 1.28 -9.15
C ILE A 16 -45.17 0.45 -9.35
N SER A 17 -45.03 -0.23 -10.50
CA SER A 17 -43.83 -1.01 -10.82
C SER A 17 -42.56 -0.14 -10.79
N CYS A 18 -42.61 1.06 -11.39
CA CYS A 18 -41.47 1.98 -11.41
C CYS A 18 -41.10 2.50 -10.01
N ALA A 19 -42.08 2.79 -9.15
CA ALA A 19 -41.86 3.25 -7.78
C ALA A 19 -41.30 2.14 -6.87
N VAL A 20 -41.73 0.89 -7.05
CA VAL A 20 -41.22 -0.28 -6.30
C VAL A 20 -39.77 -0.60 -6.69
N ILE A 21 -39.44 -0.50 -7.99
CA ILE A 21 -38.06 -0.72 -8.47
C ILE A 21 -37.09 0.34 -7.92
N LYS A 22 -37.50 1.62 -7.86
CA LYS A 22 -36.68 2.69 -7.26
C LYS A 22 -36.39 2.46 -5.77
N ARG A 23 -37.39 2.00 -5.00
CA ARG A 23 -37.21 1.68 -3.57
C ARG A 23 -36.31 0.47 -3.34
N GLY A 24 -36.41 -0.57 -4.18
CA GLY A 24 -35.55 -1.75 -4.08
C GLY A 24 -34.06 -1.46 -4.34
N LEU A 25 -33.74 -0.44 -5.14
CA LEU A 25 -32.36 -0.02 -5.41
C LEU A 25 -31.78 0.87 -4.29
N GLU A 26 -32.61 1.62 -3.56
CA GLU A 26 -32.17 2.40 -2.39
C GLU A 26 -31.97 1.53 -1.13
N GLU A 27 -32.72 0.43 -0.99
CA GLU A 27 -32.63 -0.46 0.18
C GLU A 27 -31.44 -1.44 0.14
N THR A 28 -30.88 -1.72 -1.05
CA THR A 28 -29.56 -2.34 -1.12
C THR A 28 -28.52 -1.30 -0.77
N GLY A 29 -28.27 -1.14 0.54
CA GLY A 29 -27.18 -0.36 1.14
C GLY A 29 -25.79 -0.89 0.77
N MET A 30 -25.54 -1.13 -0.51
CA MET A 30 -24.23 -1.15 -1.10
C MET A 30 -23.77 0.30 -1.16
N LYS A 31 -23.47 0.85 0.04
CA LYS A 31 -22.58 2.00 0.17
C LYS A 31 -21.45 1.72 -0.79
N ASN A 32 -21.24 2.59 -1.77
CA ASN A 32 -20.05 2.59 -2.59
C ASN A 32 -18.86 2.49 -1.63
N LYS A 33 -18.36 1.27 -1.42
CA LYS A 33 -17.11 1.05 -0.72
C LYS A 33 -16.12 1.56 -1.74
N VAL A 34 -15.82 2.86 -1.65
CA VAL A 34 -14.74 3.47 -2.43
C VAL A 34 -13.54 2.60 -2.10
N ILE A 35 -13.17 1.73 -3.04
CA ILE A 35 -11.98 0.90 -2.91
C ILE A 35 -10.85 1.91 -3.01
N LYS A 36 -10.31 2.29 -1.85
CA LYS A 36 -9.16 3.18 -1.79
C LYS A 36 -8.03 2.43 -2.48
N SER A 37 -7.58 2.93 -3.62
CA SER A 37 -6.46 2.35 -4.35
C SER A 37 -5.22 2.51 -3.49
N THR A 38 -4.65 1.41 -3.00
CA THR A 38 -3.44 1.41 -2.17
C THR A 38 -2.22 1.10 -3.01
N LYS A 39 -1.07 1.65 -2.63
CA LYS A 39 0.23 1.34 -3.24
C LYS A 39 1.19 0.76 -2.21
N SER A 40 2.31 0.19 -2.69
CA SER A 40 3.36 -0.38 -1.84
C SER A 40 4.71 0.24 -2.14
N ALA A 41 5.53 0.43 -1.11
CA ALA A 41 6.94 0.83 -1.20
C ALA A 41 7.79 -0.12 -0.34
N TYR A 42 9.06 -0.33 -0.71
CA TYR A 42 9.96 -1.26 -0.04
C TYR A 42 11.31 -0.60 0.20
N PHE A 43 11.68 -0.42 1.47
CA PHE A 43 12.89 0.29 1.86
C PHE A 43 13.72 -0.51 2.86
N ALA A 44 15.04 -0.52 2.68
CA ALA A 44 16.02 -1.04 3.63
C ALA A 44 16.88 0.11 4.15
N ALA A 45 16.93 0.28 5.47
CA ALA A 45 17.52 1.45 6.11
C ALA A 45 18.16 1.11 7.48
N GLY A 46 18.81 -0.04 7.58
CA GLY A 46 19.31 -0.60 8.85
C GLY A 46 18.33 -1.57 9.49
N CYS A 47 18.40 -1.71 10.83
CA CYS A 47 17.52 -2.60 11.58
C CYS A 47 16.04 -2.29 11.30
N PHE A 48 15.33 -3.26 10.72
CA PHE A 48 13.96 -3.07 10.25
C PHE A 48 12.93 -2.73 11.34
N TRP A 49 13.20 -3.01 12.62
CA TRP A 49 12.29 -2.71 13.73
C TRP A 49 12.13 -1.20 13.92
N GLY A 50 13.24 -0.47 13.84
CA GLY A 50 13.24 0.98 13.93
C GLY A 50 12.59 1.61 12.68
N VAL A 51 12.86 1.05 11.51
CA VAL A 51 12.31 1.53 10.23
C VAL A 51 10.80 1.32 10.18
N GLU A 52 10.32 0.11 10.48
CA GLU A 52 8.90 -0.24 10.60
C GLU A 52 8.18 0.67 11.59
N HIS A 53 8.74 0.84 12.80
CA HIS A 53 8.16 1.70 13.80
C HIS A 53 8.00 3.14 13.28
N LYS A 54 9.04 3.72 12.68
CA LYS A 54 8.97 5.09 12.13
C LYS A 54 7.93 5.23 11.02
N PHE A 55 7.86 4.29 10.08
CA PHE A 55 6.86 4.33 8.99
C PHE A 55 5.43 4.08 9.48
N SER A 56 5.23 3.24 10.50
CA SER A 56 3.90 2.99 11.07
C SER A 56 3.23 4.25 11.64
N GLN A 57 4.02 5.27 11.98
CA GLN A 57 3.55 6.55 12.52
C GLN A 57 3.29 7.61 11.42
N VAL A 58 3.64 7.32 10.16
CA VAL A 58 3.48 8.27 9.06
C VAL A 58 2.02 8.33 8.62
N LYS A 59 1.43 9.54 8.63
CA LYS A 59 0.07 9.75 8.14
C LYS A 59 -0.04 9.32 6.67
N GLY A 60 -1.02 8.48 6.36
CA GLY A 60 -1.24 7.93 5.02
C GLY A 60 -0.64 6.53 4.82
N VAL A 61 0.26 6.09 5.70
CA VAL A 61 0.64 4.68 5.80
C VAL A 61 -0.51 3.91 6.45
N LEU A 62 -0.88 2.80 5.83
CA LEU A 62 -2.00 1.95 6.23
C LEU A 62 -1.53 0.70 6.97
N SER A 63 -0.40 0.13 6.54
CA SER A 63 0.24 -0.98 7.23
C SER A 63 1.72 -1.06 6.88
N THR A 64 2.48 -1.71 7.76
CA THR A 64 3.89 -2.03 7.56
C THR A 64 4.10 -3.52 7.82
N GLU A 65 5.06 -4.11 7.11
CA GLU A 65 5.52 -5.48 7.31
C GLU A 65 7.04 -5.51 7.12
N VAL A 66 7.76 -6.32 7.90
CA VAL A 66 9.21 -6.48 7.77
C VAL A 66 9.56 -7.81 7.12
N GLY A 67 10.69 -7.85 6.41
CA GLY A 67 11.18 -9.04 5.73
C GLY A 67 12.56 -8.84 5.12
N TYR A 68 12.87 -9.64 4.11
CA TYR A 68 14.20 -9.73 3.51
C TYR A 68 14.12 -9.63 1.99
N SER A 69 14.86 -8.69 1.38
CA SER A 69 14.82 -8.45 -0.07
C SER A 69 16.23 -8.26 -0.66
N GLY A 70 16.37 -8.48 -1.98
CA GLY A 70 17.60 -8.20 -2.71
C GLY A 70 18.75 -9.20 -2.53
N GLY A 71 18.50 -10.35 -1.91
CA GLY A 71 19.45 -11.46 -1.80
C GLY A 71 19.11 -12.62 -2.74
N THR A 72 19.77 -13.76 -2.51
CA THR A 72 19.70 -14.95 -3.39
C THR A 72 19.18 -16.20 -2.69
N THR A 73 19.02 -16.17 -1.35
CA THR A 73 18.55 -17.33 -0.59
C THR A 73 17.03 -17.32 -0.51
N ASP A 74 16.38 -18.37 -0.99
CA ASP A 74 14.92 -18.49 -0.89
C ASP A 74 14.47 -18.70 0.57
N ASN A 75 13.44 -17.94 0.98
CA ASN A 75 12.79 -18.04 2.30
C ASN A 75 13.79 -18.08 3.48
N PRO A 76 14.71 -17.11 3.60
CA PRO A 76 15.76 -17.16 4.62
C PRO A 76 15.17 -16.90 6.00
N SER A 77 15.70 -17.59 7.02
CA SER A 77 15.45 -17.27 8.42
C SER A 77 16.30 -16.07 8.87
N TYR A 78 15.90 -15.42 9.95
CA TYR A 78 16.67 -14.33 10.57
C TYR A 78 18.12 -14.72 10.84
N VAL A 79 18.37 -15.92 11.37
CA VAL A 79 19.72 -16.42 11.67
C VAL A 79 20.57 -16.53 10.40
N GLN A 80 19.99 -16.97 9.28
CA GLN A 80 20.69 -17.01 7.99
C GLN A 80 21.01 -15.61 7.48
N VAL A 81 20.08 -14.65 7.61
CA VAL A 81 20.33 -13.27 7.19
C VAL A 81 21.44 -12.64 8.04
N CYS A 82 21.46 -12.88 9.35
CA CYS A 82 22.51 -12.40 10.24
C CYS A 82 23.91 -12.97 9.94
N SER A 83 24.03 -14.11 9.22
CA SER A 83 25.34 -14.61 8.79
C SER A 83 25.96 -13.73 7.69
N GLY A 84 25.14 -12.96 6.97
CA GLY A 84 25.55 -12.12 5.85
C GLY A 84 25.62 -12.84 4.50
N ASP A 85 25.50 -14.18 4.47
CA ASP A 85 25.72 -14.98 3.26
C ASP A 85 24.52 -14.97 2.30
N THR A 86 23.34 -14.59 2.79
CA THR A 86 22.11 -14.63 2.00
C THR A 86 22.00 -13.50 0.97
N GLY A 87 22.80 -12.44 1.14
CA GLY A 87 22.75 -11.22 0.34
C GLY A 87 21.52 -10.33 0.59
N HIS A 88 20.56 -10.74 1.41
CA HIS A 88 19.36 -9.92 1.67
C HIS A 88 19.68 -8.67 2.48
N ALA A 89 18.87 -7.63 2.30
CA ALA A 89 18.74 -6.50 3.22
C ALA A 89 17.50 -6.66 4.08
N GLU A 90 17.58 -6.26 5.34
CA GLU A 90 16.41 -6.06 6.19
C GLU A 90 15.54 -4.95 5.58
N THR A 91 14.33 -5.32 5.18
CA THR A 91 13.47 -4.49 4.35
C THR A 91 12.11 -4.31 5.00
N THR A 92 11.59 -3.09 4.98
CA THR A 92 10.24 -2.74 5.40
C THR A 92 9.36 -2.53 4.17
N LYS A 93 8.27 -3.28 4.06
CA LYS A 93 7.17 -3.05 3.13
C LYS A 93 6.19 -2.05 3.75
N ILE A 94 5.81 -1.04 3.00
CA ILE A 94 4.91 0.03 3.41
C ILE A 94 3.72 0.02 2.46
N VAL A 95 2.53 -0.28 2.97
CA VAL A 95 1.28 -0.11 2.23
C VAL A 95 0.73 1.26 2.58
N TYR A 96 0.48 2.09 1.58
CA TYR A 96 0.06 3.47 1.79
C TYR A 96 -1.09 3.87 0.86
N ASP A 97 -1.76 4.93 1.28
CA ASP A 97 -2.81 5.59 0.52
C ASP A 97 -2.24 6.78 -0.28
N PRO A 98 -2.14 6.66 -1.62
CA PRO A 98 -1.59 7.69 -2.49
C PRO A 98 -2.43 8.97 -2.55
N SER A 99 -3.64 9.00 -1.97
CA SER A 99 -4.42 10.23 -1.82
C SER A 99 -4.06 11.06 -0.58
N VAL A 100 -3.23 10.52 0.32
CA VAL A 100 -2.82 11.16 1.58
C VAL A 100 -1.31 11.39 1.64
N ILE A 101 -0.51 10.45 1.12
CA ILE A 101 0.93 10.56 1.02
C ILE A 101 1.39 9.94 -0.29
N ASP A 102 2.30 10.58 -1.02
CA ASP A 102 2.84 10.00 -2.26
C ASP A 102 4.18 9.27 -2.05
N TYR A 103 4.73 8.71 -3.13
CA TYR A 103 5.99 7.96 -3.08
C TYR A 103 7.21 8.86 -2.84
N GLU A 104 7.14 10.12 -3.29
CA GLU A 104 8.22 11.08 -3.15
C GLU A 104 8.36 11.50 -1.67
N GLU A 105 7.24 11.79 -1.01
CA GLU A 105 7.20 12.07 0.42
C GLU A 105 7.67 10.86 1.24
N LEU A 106 7.34 9.63 0.82
CA LEU A 106 7.86 8.41 1.47
C LEU A 106 9.37 8.28 1.34
N LEU A 107 9.96 8.64 0.19
CA LEU A 107 11.42 8.68 0.01
C LEU A 107 12.07 9.74 0.89
N GLU A 108 11.45 10.92 1.03
CA GLU A 108 11.94 11.95 1.95
C GLU A 108 11.96 11.46 3.40
N LYS A 109 10.91 10.74 3.82
CA LYS A 109 10.90 10.07 5.13
C LYS A 109 12.01 9.04 5.24
N PHE A 110 12.17 8.18 4.23
CA PHE A 110 13.24 7.18 4.17
C PHE A 110 14.62 7.81 4.41
N PHE A 111 14.99 8.83 3.64
CA PHE A 111 16.28 9.52 3.79
C PHE A 111 16.42 10.27 5.12
N SER A 112 15.32 10.72 5.72
CA SER A 112 15.37 11.36 7.05
C SER A 112 15.59 10.38 8.21
N PHE A 113 15.33 9.09 8.00
CA PHE A 113 15.31 8.10 9.09
C PHE A 113 16.65 7.41 9.36
N HIS A 114 17.63 7.52 8.47
CA HIS A 114 18.87 6.78 8.52
C HIS A 114 20.00 7.55 7.81
N ASP A 115 21.25 7.14 7.99
CA ASP A 115 22.38 7.64 7.20
C ASP A 115 22.58 6.76 5.94
N PRO A 116 22.23 7.24 4.73
CA PRO A 116 22.34 6.44 3.50
C PRO A 116 23.78 6.33 2.98
N THR A 117 24.74 7.02 3.60
CA THR A 117 26.15 7.03 3.15
C THR A 117 26.99 5.93 3.81
N GLN A 118 26.42 5.23 4.79
CA GLN A 118 27.07 4.12 5.48
C GLN A 118 26.97 2.84 4.65
N LEU A 119 28.07 2.49 3.98
CA LEU A 119 28.15 1.26 3.20
C LEU A 119 28.04 0.04 4.13
N ASN A 120 27.06 -0.84 3.87
CA ASN A 120 26.86 -2.10 4.57
C ASN A 120 26.80 -1.96 6.11
N ARG A 121 26.16 -0.88 6.57
CA ARG A 121 26.06 -0.53 7.99
C ARG A 121 24.94 0.48 8.21
N GLN A 122 24.35 0.47 9.40
CA GLN A 122 23.57 1.61 9.91
C GLN A 122 23.83 1.80 11.40
N GLY A 123 24.46 2.92 11.77
CA GLY A 123 24.77 3.24 13.16
C GLY A 123 25.63 2.13 13.81
N PRO A 124 25.17 1.51 14.91
CA PRO A 124 25.89 0.39 15.53
C PRO A 124 25.75 -0.94 14.78
N ASP A 125 24.76 -1.08 13.88
CA ASP A 125 24.45 -2.33 13.20
C ASP A 125 25.33 -2.51 11.95
N VAL A 126 26.22 -3.50 11.96
CA VAL A 126 27.23 -3.74 10.91
C VAL A 126 26.89 -5.00 10.14
N GLY A 127 26.86 -4.90 8.81
CA GLY A 127 26.57 -6.03 7.93
C GLY A 127 25.85 -5.61 6.65
N THR A 128 26.03 -6.38 5.58
CA THR A 128 25.38 -6.14 4.28
C THR A 128 23.86 -6.11 4.41
N GLN A 129 23.28 -6.79 5.38
CA GLN A 129 21.85 -6.78 5.66
C GLN A 129 21.30 -5.44 6.14
N TYR A 130 22.17 -4.54 6.64
CA TYR A 130 21.79 -3.22 7.15
C TYR A 130 22.01 -2.09 6.15
N ARG A 131 22.39 -2.41 4.91
CA ARG A 131 22.65 -1.43 3.85
C ARG A 131 21.41 -0.61 3.48
N SER A 132 21.62 0.64 3.05
CA SER A 132 20.57 1.50 2.49
C SER A 132 20.19 1.05 1.08
N VAL A 133 18.91 0.71 0.84
CA VAL A 133 18.39 0.32 -0.49
C VAL A 133 16.93 0.73 -0.64
N VAL A 134 16.59 1.22 -1.83
CA VAL A 134 15.21 1.38 -2.32
C VAL A 134 14.90 0.26 -3.31
N PHE A 135 13.90 -0.57 -3.01
CA PHE A 135 13.40 -1.59 -3.94
C PHE A 135 12.12 -1.10 -4.62
N TYR A 136 12.27 -0.53 -5.82
CA TYR A 136 11.14 -0.05 -6.61
C TYR A 136 10.31 -1.21 -7.19
N VAL A 137 8.98 -1.03 -7.25
CA VAL A 137 8.06 -2.05 -7.81
C VAL A 137 7.63 -1.79 -9.25
N ASP A 138 7.88 -0.57 -9.74
CA ASP A 138 7.56 -0.15 -11.10
C ASP A 138 8.54 0.93 -11.60
N GLU A 139 8.51 1.19 -12.90
CA GLU A 139 9.39 2.18 -13.55
C GLU A 139 9.16 3.62 -13.05
N ASN A 140 7.95 3.93 -12.56
CA ASN A 140 7.69 5.27 -12.03
C ASN A 140 8.37 5.45 -10.65
N GLN A 141 8.32 4.45 -9.78
CA GLN A 141 9.06 4.46 -8.52
C GLN A 141 10.56 4.49 -8.76
N LYS A 142 11.06 3.74 -9.75
CA LYS A 142 12.47 3.79 -10.13
C LYS A 142 12.90 5.21 -10.50
N ARG A 143 12.18 5.83 -11.43
CA ARG A 143 12.47 7.19 -11.89
C ARG A 143 12.48 8.20 -10.74
N ILE A 144 11.46 8.18 -9.87
CA ILE A 144 11.38 9.09 -8.72
C ILE A 144 12.54 8.83 -7.75
N ALA A 145 12.90 7.57 -7.50
CA ALA A 145 13.98 7.21 -6.59
C ALA A 145 15.36 7.63 -7.12
N GLU A 146 15.59 7.57 -8.43
CA GLU A 146 16.86 7.99 -9.07
C GLU A 146 17.02 9.52 -9.13
N GLU A 147 15.94 10.28 -8.95
CA GLU A 147 15.94 11.75 -8.93
C GLU A 147 16.20 12.35 -7.52
N LYS A 148 16.19 11.52 -6.46
CA LYS A 148 16.40 11.93 -5.05
C LYS A 148 17.83 11.67 -4.59
#